data_AF-A0A519SZQ9-F1
#
_entry.id   AF-A0A519SZQ9-F1
#
_cell.length_a   1.000
_cell.length_b   1.000
_cell.length_c   1.000
_cell.angle_alpha   90.00
_cell.angle_beta   90.00
_cell.angle_gamma   90.00
#
_symmetry.space_group_name_H-M   'P 1'
#
loop_
_entity.id
_entity.type
_entity.pdbx_description
1 polymer ?
#
loop_
_entity_poly.entity_id
_entity_poly.type
_entity_poly.pdbx_seq_one_letter_code
_entity_poly.pdbx_strand_id
1 'polypeptide(L)'
;MKQQAAMSILNNIGHGVSEGLKREPGILYADVVKDYSCVFKPVASQKYEAYFGRALVFYGELAFPVLQCVWPDALNRFPGDAGYTLSTQEVLFEQ
;
A
#
# COMPACT_ATOMS: atom_id res chain seq x y z
N MET A 1 -2.76 -11.75 -9.53
CA MET A 1 -2.69 -12.44 -8.23
C MET A 1 -4.04 -13.06 -7.92
N LYS A 2 -4.10 -14.32 -7.44
CA LYS A 2 -5.35 -14.97 -7.03
C LYS A 2 -5.86 -14.32 -5.74
N GLN A 3 -7.16 -14.04 -5.67
CA GLN A 3 -7.90 -13.30 -4.63
C GLN A 3 -7.52 -13.66 -3.18
N GLN A 4 -7.08 -14.89 -2.94
CA GLN A 4 -6.64 -15.40 -1.64
C GLN A 4 -5.35 -14.76 -1.10
N ALA A 5 -4.41 -14.40 -1.99
CA ALA A 5 -3.17 -13.73 -1.58
C ALA A 5 -3.43 -12.31 -1.07
N ALA A 6 -4.32 -11.56 -1.73
CA ALA A 6 -4.68 -10.20 -1.34
C ALA A 6 -5.34 -10.16 0.06
N MET A 7 -6.22 -11.12 0.35
CA MET A 7 -6.85 -11.24 1.67
C MET A 7 -5.82 -11.56 2.77
N SER A 8 -4.86 -12.45 2.50
CA SER A 8 -3.80 -12.78 3.48
C SER A 8 -2.93 -11.57 3.80
N ILE A 9 -2.58 -10.78 2.78
CA ILE A 9 -1.78 -9.56 2.95
C ILE A 9 -2.55 -8.55 3.81
N LEU A 10 -3.83 -8.34 3.51
CA LEU A 10 -4.67 -7.42 4.28
C LEU A 10 -4.77 -7.84 5.75
N ASN A 11 -4.98 -9.13 6.01
CA ASN A 11 -5.05 -9.67 7.37
C ASN A 11 -3.73 -9.51 8.12
N ASN A 12 -2.59 -9.78 7.47
CA ASN A 12 -1.26 -9.61 8.08
C ASN A 12 -0.99 -8.15 8.46
N ILE A 13 -1.30 -7.22 7.55
CA ILE A 13 -1.15 -5.78 7.82
C ILE A 13 -2.07 -5.37 8.98
N GLY A 14 -3.35 -5.75 8.93
CA GLY A 14 -4.35 -5.42 9.95
C GLY A 14 -3.98 -5.97 11.33
N HIS A 15 -3.49 -7.21 11.40
CA HIS A 15 -3.02 -7.81 12.64
C HIS A 15 -1.84 -7.04 13.21
N GLY A 16 -0.82 -6.72 12.41
CA GLY A 16 0.33 -5.96 12.88
C GLY A 16 -0.06 -4.58 13.42
N VAL A 17 -0.96 -3.87 12.72
CA VAL A 17 -1.49 -2.59 13.20
C VAL A 17 -2.22 -2.74 14.54
N SER A 18 -3.00 -3.81 14.73
CA SER A 18 -3.69 -4.08 16.00
C SER A 18 -2.74 -4.36 17.18
N GLU A 19 -1.54 -4.87 16.89
CA GLU A 19 -0.48 -5.08 17.89
C GLU A 19 0.37 -3.83 18.13
N GLY A 20 0.02 -2.69 17.50
CA GLY A 20 0.72 -1.42 17.63
C GLY A 20 1.90 -1.25 16.68
N LEU A 21 2.07 -2.13 15.70
CA LEU A 21 3.14 -2.05 14.71
C LEU A 21 2.88 -0.87 13.76
N LYS A 22 3.81 0.08 13.73
CA LYS A 22 3.76 1.24 12.84
C LYS A 22 4.55 0.96 11.57
N ARG A 23 3.97 1.34 10.43
CA ARG A 23 4.62 1.28 9.12
C ARG A 23 5.06 2.68 8.75
N GLU A 24 6.35 2.85 8.52
CA GLU A 24 6.93 4.13 8.11
C GLU A 24 7.03 4.20 6.58
N PRO A 25 6.77 5.36 5.98
CA PRO A 25 6.94 5.56 4.55
C PRO A 25 8.37 5.26 4.08
N GLY A 26 8.51 4.61 2.94
CA GLY A 26 9.81 4.37 2.31
C GLY A 26 10.64 3.21 2.89
N ILE A 27 10.19 2.56 3.97
CA ILE A 27 10.85 1.37 4.52
C ILE A 27 10.40 0.12 3.77
N LEU A 28 11.34 -0.78 3.49
CA LEU A 28 11.07 -2.11 2.94
C LEU A 28 10.71 -3.10 4.06
N TYR A 29 9.58 -3.78 3.88
CA TYR A 29 9.01 -4.73 4.81
C TYR A 29 8.84 -6.09 4.16
N ALA A 30 9.54 -7.11 4.65
CA ALA A 30 9.52 -8.48 4.13
C ALA A 30 8.48 -9.38 4.81
N ASP A 31 7.76 -8.87 5.81
CA ASP A 31 6.78 -9.59 6.62
C ASP A 31 5.35 -9.47 6.07
N VAL A 32 5.14 -8.67 5.02
CA VAL A 32 3.82 -8.37 4.47
C VAL A 32 3.40 -9.36 3.38
N VAL A 33 4.30 -9.64 2.44
CA VAL A 33 4.10 -10.59 1.33
C VAL A 33 5.16 -11.68 1.43
N LYS A 34 4.73 -12.94 1.40
CA LYS A 34 5.67 -14.06 1.39
C LYS A 34 6.56 -13.98 0.15
N ASP A 35 7.88 -14.05 0.37
CA ASP A 35 8.94 -14.03 -0.66
C ASP A 35 9.18 -12.68 -1.35
N TYR A 36 8.48 -11.60 -0.97
CA TYR A 36 8.66 -10.26 -1.55
C TYR A 36 8.67 -9.16 -0.49
N SER A 37 9.54 -8.17 -0.63
CA SER A 37 9.51 -6.97 0.20
C SER A 37 8.55 -5.93 -0.36
N CYS A 38 7.73 -5.35 0.50
CA CYS A 38 6.82 -4.26 0.14
C CYS A 38 7.29 -2.94 0.74
N VAL A 39 6.94 -1.83 0.09
CA VAL A 39 7.17 -0.48 0.61
C VAL A 39 5.84 0.22 0.82
N PHE A 40 5.71 0.97 1.92
CA PHE A 40 4.55 1.84 2.11
C PHE A 40 4.87 3.21 1.53
N LYS A 41 4.03 3.70 0.62
CA LYS A 41 4.16 5.04 0.03
C LYS A 41 2.96 5.92 0.38
N PRO A 42 3.15 7.22 0.65
CA PRO A 42 2.05 8.14 0.89
C PRO A 42 1.14 8.22 -0.33
N VAL A 43 -0.17 8.12 -0.11
CA VAL A 43 -1.16 8.34 -1.17
C VAL A 43 -1.23 9.83 -1.50
N ALA A 44 -1.27 10.15 -2.79
CA ALA A 44 -1.43 11.51 -3.27
C ALA A 44 -2.80 12.06 -2.86
N SER A 45 -2.86 13.28 -2.33
CA SER A 45 -4.09 13.86 -1.76
C SER A 45 -5.23 13.94 -2.78
N GLN A 46 -4.91 14.07 -4.08
CA GLN A 46 -5.87 14.10 -5.18
C GLN A 46 -6.62 12.76 -5.34
N LYS A 47 -6.07 11.66 -4.80
CA LYS A 47 -6.72 10.34 -4.78
C LYS A 47 -7.63 10.14 -3.56
N TYR A 48 -7.57 11.01 -2.55
CA TYR A 48 -8.33 10.80 -1.31
C TYR A 48 -9.85 10.81 -1.53
N GLU A 49 -10.37 11.72 -2.35
CA GLU A 49 -11.82 11.80 -2.60
C GLU A 49 -12.34 10.53 -3.28
N ALA A 50 -11.61 10.02 -4.27
CA ALA A 50 -12.01 8.86 -5.07
C ALA A 50 -12.02 7.54 -4.27
N TYR A 51 -11.09 7.37 -3.31
CA TYR A 51 -10.95 6.10 -2.57
C TYR A 51 -11.39 6.19 -1.10
N PHE A 52 -11.40 7.38 -0.51
CA PHE A 52 -11.64 7.62 0.92
C PHE A 52 -12.75 8.64 1.19
N GLY A 53 -13.61 8.97 0.20
CA GLY A 53 -14.66 9.99 0.34
C GLY A 53 -15.54 9.85 1.60
N ARG A 54 -15.95 8.64 1.98
CA ARG A 54 -16.70 8.44 3.25
C ARG A 54 -15.86 8.63 4.50
N ALA A 55 -14.58 8.31 4.47
CA ALA A 55 -13.68 8.57 5.58
C ALA A 55 -13.44 10.08 5.74
N LEU A 56 -13.32 10.84 4.64
CA LEU A 56 -13.24 12.30 4.68
C LEU A 56 -14.48 12.91 5.34
N VAL A 57 -15.68 12.44 4.98
CA VAL A 57 -16.93 12.92 5.61
C VAL A 57 -16.99 12.55 7.09
N PHE A 58 -16.56 11.34 7.45
CA PHE A 58 -16.61 10.86 8.84
C PHE A 58 -15.61 11.56 9.76
N TYR A 59 -14.37 11.76 9.28
CA TYR A 59 -13.30 12.39 10.04
C TYR A 59 -13.22 13.91 9.86
N GLY A 60 -13.99 14.48 8.93
CA GLY A 60 -14.14 15.92 8.71
C GLY A 60 -13.02 16.59 7.92
N GLU A 61 -11.84 15.97 7.76
CA GLU A 61 -10.66 16.55 7.10
C GLU A 61 -9.72 15.47 6.50
N LEU A 62 -8.69 15.91 5.75
CA LEU A 62 -7.54 15.11 5.30
C LEU A 62 -6.55 14.76 6.44
N ALA A 63 -6.99 14.81 7.70
CA ALA A 63 -6.14 14.72 8.88
C ALA A 63 -5.58 13.31 9.16
N PHE A 64 -5.81 12.33 8.27
CA PHE A 64 -5.25 10.99 8.39
C PHE A 64 -4.27 10.70 7.25
N PRO A 65 -2.98 10.45 7.56
CA PRO A 65 -2.03 10.02 6.54
C PRO A 65 -2.42 8.63 6.03
N VAL A 66 -2.57 8.49 4.72
CA VAL A 66 -2.89 7.22 4.07
C VAL A 66 -1.64 6.71 3.39
N LEU A 67 -1.31 5.45 3.67
CA LEU A 67 -0.21 4.75 3.04
C LEU A 67 -0.74 3.65 2.14
N GLN A 68 -0.26 3.59 0.90
CA GLN A 68 -0.44 2.47 0.00
C GLN A 68 0.69 1.46 0.22
N CYS A 69 0.34 0.19 0.42
CA CYS A 69 1.29 -0.91 0.36
C CYS A 69 1.62 -1.21 -1.12
N VAL A 70 2.87 -1.03 -1.51
CA VAL A 70 3.37 -1.21 -2.88
C VAL A 70 4.23 -2.46 -2.92
N TRP A 71 3.90 -3.40 -3.81
CA TRP A 71 4.68 -4.62 -4.03
C TRP A 71 5.40 -4.57 -5.37
N PRO A 72 6.56 -5.24 -5.47
CA PRO A 72 7.31 -5.29 -6.71
C PRO A 72 6.75 -6.33 -7.69
N ASP A 73 7.29 -6.36 -8.90
CA ASP A 73 7.09 -7.44 -9.85
C ASP A 73 7.94 -8.69 -9.49
N ALA A 74 7.81 -9.75 -10.30
CA ALA A 74 8.54 -11.00 -10.09
C ALA A 74 10.08 -10.87 -10.15
N LEU A 75 10.60 -9.75 -10.66
CA LEU A 75 12.04 -9.44 -10.71
C LEU A 75 12.44 -8.40 -9.63
N ASN A 76 11.61 -8.20 -8.60
CA ASN A 76 11.83 -7.25 -7.51
C ASN A 76 11.93 -5.78 -7.95
N ARG A 77 11.26 -5.40 -9.04
CA ARG A 77 11.18 -4.00 -9.49
C ARG A 77 9.86 -3.39 -9.03
N PHE A 78 9.87 -2.13 -8.63
CA PHE A 78 8.68 -1.40 -8.20
C PHE A 78 8.05 -0.59 -9.34
N PRO A 79 6.77 -0.18 -9.21
CA PRO A 79 6.18 0.74 -10.17
C PRO A 79 7.00 2.03 -10.29
N GLY A 80 7.45 2.33 -11.51
CA GLY A 80 8.34 3.46 -11.82
C GLY A 80 9.79 3.04 -12.12
N ASP A 81 10.21 1.84 -11.72
CA ASP A 81 11.56 1.34 -12.02
C ASP A 81 11.72 0.96 -13.50
N ALA A 82 12.94 1.14 -14.02
CA ALA A 82 13.27 0.76 -15.38
C ALA A 82 13.02 -0.74 -15.62
N GLY A 83 12.17 -1.03 -16.60
CA GLY A 83 11.81 -2.40 -16.96
C GLY A 83 10.74 -3.03 -16.07
N TYR A 84 10.13 -2.29 -15.12
CA TYR A 84 9.01 -2.78 -14.32
C TYR A 84 7.92 -3.39 -15.19
N THR A 85 7.57 -4.66 -14.92
CA THR A 85 6.46 -5.31 -15.62
C THR A 85 5.15 -4.86 -14.99
N LEU A 86 4.31 -4.19 -15.80
CA LEU A 86 3.07 -3.62 -15.34
C LEU A 86 2.24 -4.67 -14.59
N SER A 87 2.05 -4.46 -13.29
CA SER A 87 1.14 -5.26 -12.50
C SER A 87 -0.26 -4.67 -12.57
N THR A 88 -1.27 -5.42 -12.10
CA THR A 88 -2.64 -4.93 -11.95
C THR A 88 -2.80 -3.92 -10.80
N GLN A 89 -1.70 -3.50 -10.14
CA GLN A 89 -1.73 -2.52 -9.07
C GLN A 89 -1.84 -1.12 -9.65
N GLU A 90 -2.93 -0.43 -9.36
CA GLU A 90 -3.00 1.02 -9.59
C GLU A 90 -2.07 1.76 -8.62
N VAL A 91 -1.28 2.70 -9.13
CA VAL A 91 -0.40 3.56 -8.35
C VAL A 91 -1.20 4.76 -7.84
N LEU A 92 -1.24 4.93 -6.52
CA LEU A 92 -1.94 6.03 -5.86
C LEU A 92 -0.99 7.06 -5.23
N PHE A 93 0.32 6.84 -5.31
CA PHE A 93 1.36 7.76 -4.84
C PHE A 93 1.89 8.63 -5.99
N GLU A 94 2.49 9.78 -5.67
CA GLU A 94 3.21 10.60 -6.66
C GLU A 94 4.49 9.87 -7.10
N GLN A 95 4.68 9.73 -8.42
CA GLN A 95 5.82 9.05 -9.04
C GLN A 95 7.02 9.98 -9.21
#